data_AF-A0A348W9L9-F1
#
_entry.id   AF-A0A348W9L9-F1
#
_cell.length_a   1.000
_cell.length_b   1.000
_cell.length_c   1.000
_cell.angle_alpha   90.00
_cell.angle_beta   90.00
_cell.angle_gamma   90.00
#
_symmetry.space_group_name_H-M   'P 1'
#
loop_
_entity.id
_entity.type
_entity.pdbx_description
1 polymer ?
#
loop_
_entity_poly.entity_id
_entity_poly.type
_entity_poly.pdbx_seq_one_letter_code
_entity_poly.pdbx_strand_id
1 'polypeptide(L)'
;MKLNFPLLALALWSAAPVLADAPEILDVAIEKQGMDWQVSVTIRHPDSGWDHYADGWEVIDAKGKRLGYRELMHPHVDEQPFTR
;
A
#
# COMPACT_ATOMS: atom_id res chain seq x y z
N MET A 1 -44.83 -14.86 -26.77
CA MET A 1 -43.93 -15.42 -25.74
C MET A 1 -43.60 -14.30 -24.76
N LYS A 2 -44.17 -14.29 -23.56
CA LYS A 2 -43.91 -13.25 -22.54
C LYS A 2 -42.71 -13.70 -21.72
N LEU A 3 -41.56 -13.03 -21.85
CA LEU A 3 -40.37 -13.33 -21.06
C LEU A 3 -40.54 -12.70 -19.67
N ASN A 4 -40.68 -13.53 -18.63
CA ASN A 4 -40.82 -13.08 -17.25
C ASN A 4 -39.43 -12.71 -16.70
N PHE A 5 -39.20 -11.43 -16.45
CA PHE A 5 -37.90 -10.86 -16.02
C PHE A 5 -37.76 -10.54 -14.51
N PRO A 6 -38.50 -11.11 -13.51
CA PRO A 6 -38.37 -10.61 -12.15
C PRO A 6 -37.15 -11.12 -11.37
N LEU A 7 -36.44 -12.14 -11.87
CA LEU A 7 -35.34 -12.78 -11.13
C LEU A 7 -33.94 -12.22 -11.41
N LEU A 8 -33.76 -11.45 -12.49
CA LEU A 8 -32.44 -10.91 -12.84
C LEU A 8 -32.07 -9.64 -12.05
N ALA A 9 -33.05 -9.00 -11.41
CA ALA A 9 -32.86 -7.72 -10.73
C ALA A 9 -32.24 -7.84 -9.31
N LEU A 10 -32.18 -9.04 -8.72
CA LEU A 10 -31.78 -9.21 -7.32
C LEU A 10 -30.26 -9.47 -7.12
N ALA A 11 -29.50 -9.67 -8.20
CA ALA A 11 -28.07 -10.03 -8.12
C ALA A 11 -27.11 -8.82 -8.09
N LEU A 12 -27.61 -7.58 -8.19
CA LEU A 12 -26.79 -6.38 -8.40
C LEU A 12 -26.47 -5.56 -7.14
N TRP A 13 -26.77 -6.06 -5.93
CA TRP A 13 -26.76 -5.22 -4.72
C TRP A 13 -25.79 -5.57 -3.60
N SER A 14 -24.78 -6.38 -3.86
CA SER A 14 -23.76 -6.66 -2.85
C SER A 14 -22.36 -6.67 -3.44
N ALA A 15 -21.96 -5.55 -4.07
CA ALA A 15 -20.53 -5.24 -4.20
C ALA A 15 -20.05 -4.66 -2.87
N ALA A 16 -19.49 -5.51 -2.01
CA ALA A 16 -18.76 -5.03 -0.84
C ALA A 16 -17.46 -4.33 -1.34
N PRO A 17 -17.06 -3.21 -0.72
CA PRO A 17 -15.78 -2.60 -1.05
C PRO A 17 -14.65 -3.58 -0.75
N VAL A 18 -13.79 -3.84 -1.73
CA VAL A 18 -12.49 -4.48 -1.50
C VAL A 18 -11.56 -3.38 -1.04
N LEU A 19 -11.23 -3.37 0.25
CA LEU A 19 -10.20 -2.47 0.77
C LEU A 19 -8.83 -3.04 0.39
N ALA A 20 -7.95 -2.19 -0.13
CA ALA A 20 -6.54 -2.52 -0.28
C ALA A 20 -5.96 -2.89 1.09
N ASP A 21 -5.20 -3.98 1.16
CA ASP A 21 -4.41 -4.26 2.36
C ASP A 21 -3.44 -3.11 2.57
N ALA A 22 -3.32 -2.61 3.81
CA ALA A 22 -2.33 -1.59 4.11
C ALA A 22 -0.92 -2.19 3.96
N PRO A 23 0.07 -1.42 3.47
CA PRO A 23 1.46 -1.86 3.50
C PRO A 23 1.90 -2.18 4.93
N GLU A 24 2.62 -3.30 5.10
CA GLU A 24 3.24 -3.67 6.36
C GLU A 24 4.71 -3.28 6.39
N ILE A 25 5.12 -2.64 7.48
CA ILE A 25 6.53 -2.43 7.80
C ILE A 25 7.02 -3.68 8.55
N LEU A 26 7.98 -4.39 7.95
CA LEU A 26 8.55 -5.61 8.51
C LEU A 26 9.83 -5.35 9.30
N ASP A 27 10.63 -4.36 8.87
CA ASP A 27 11.88 -3.98 9.53
C ASP A 27 12.25 -2.52 9.25
N VAL A 28 13.01 -1.91 10.16
CA VAL A 28 13.52 -0.54 10.03
C VAL A 28 14.96 -0.49 10.54
N ALA A 29 15.88 -0.13 9.65
CA ALA A 29 17.27 0.17 10.00
C ALA A 29 17.53 1.68 9.91
N ILE A 30 18.22 2.24 10.91
CA ILE A 30 18.54 3.66 10.98
C ILE A 30 20.04 3.81 11.26
N GLU A 31 20.73 4.49 10.35
CA GLU A 31 22.18 4.69 10.42
C GLU A 31 22.54 6.16 10.32
N LYS A 32 23.52 6.60 11.12
CA LYS A 32 24.02 7.96 11.06
C LYS A 32 25.04 8.09 9.91
N GLN A 33 24.78 8.99 8.98
CA GLN A 33 25.64 9.27 7.83
C GLN A 33 26.16 10.71 7.90
N GLY A 34 27.28 10.91 8.59
CA GLY A 34 27.86 12.24 8.80
C GLY A 34 26.94 13.14 9.64
N MET A 35 26.39 14.17 9.01
CA MET A 35 25.41 15.07 9.64
C MET A 35 23.95 14.63 9.41
N ASP A 36 23.73 13.66 8.53
CA ASP A 36 22.41 13.17 8.15
C ASP A 36 22.14 11.77 8.73
N TRP A 37 20.92 11.29 8.53
CA TRP A 37 20.49 9.94 8.87
C TRP A 37 19.98 9.24 7.63
N GLN A 38 20.42 7.99 7.44
CA GLN A 38 19.82 7.08 6.49
C GLN A 38 18.80 6.21 7.22
N VAL A 39 17.62 6.09 6.63
CA VAL A 39 16.56 5.20 7.10
C VAL A 39 16.26 4.24 5.96
N SER A 40 16.35 2.95 6.25
CA SER A 40 16.03 1.87 5.32
C SER A 40 14.85 1.08 5.89
N VAL A 41 13.75 1.00 5.14
CA VAL A 41 12.51 0.35 5.57
C VAL A 41 12.25 -0.87 4.71
N THR A 42 12.08 -2.03 5.34
CA THR A 42 11.61 -3.24 4.67
C THR A 42 10.09 -3.27 4.74
N ILE A 43 9.46 -3.26 3.57
CA ILE A 43 8.01 -3.15 3.40
C ILE A 43 7.46 -4.37 2.64
N ARG A 44 6.23 -4.75 2.96
CA ARG A 44 5.46 -5.76 2.25
C ARG A 44 4.08 -5.22 1.92
N HIS A 45 3.71 -5.28 0.66
CA HIS A 45 2.36 -4.97 0.19
C HIS A 45 2.03 -5.89 -1.00
N PRO A 46 0.79 -6.38 -1.16
CA PRO A 46 0.40 -7.23 -2.27
C PRO A 46 0.23 -6.42 -3.56
N ASP A 47 1.29 -5.76 -4.02
CA ASP A 47 1.31 -4.97 -5.25
C ASP A 47 0.77 -5.80 -6.43
N SER A 48 -0.21 -5.26 -7.15
CA SER A 48 -0.80 -5.90 -8.34
C SER A 48 -0.72 -5.03 -9.60
N GLY A 49 0.01 -3.91 -9.54
CA GLY A 49 0.24 -3.00 -10.65
C GLY A 49 0.11 -1.52 -10.25
N TRP A 50 0.07 -0.64 -11.24
CA TRP A 50 0.04 0.82 -11.04
C TRP A 50 -1.18 1.33 -10.27
N ASP A 51 -2.28 0.58 -10.27
CA ASP A 51 -3.50 0.93 -9.54
C ASP A 51 -3.53 0.42 -8.09
N HIS A 52 -2.57 -0.45 -7.72
CA HIS A 52 -2.52 -1.06 -6.40
C HIS A 52 -1.08 -1.43 -6.05
N TYR A 53 -0.38 -0.48 -5.43
CA TYR A 53 0.96 -0.65 -4.91
C TYR A 53 1.22 0.28 -3.71
N ALA A 54 2.24 -0.03 -2.90
CA ALA A 54 2.69 0.90 -1.87
C ALA A 54 3.42 2.09 -2.51
N ASP A 55 2.88 3.31 -2.33
CA ASP A 55 3.40 4.53 -2.96
C ASP A 55 4.50 5.24 -2.15
N GLY A 56 4.68 4.89 -0.88
CA GLY A 56 5.72 5.48 -0.04
C GLY A 56 5.64 5.10 1.42
N TRP A 57 6.60 5.62 2.18
CA TRP A 57 6.61 5.57 3.64
C TRP A 57 7.13 6.89 4.21
N GLU A 58 6.77 7.17 5.46
CA GLU A 58 7.16 8.38 6.16
C GLU A 58 7.75 8.10 7.53
N VAL A 59 8.65 8.98 7.96
CA VAL A 59 9.13 9.04 9.34
C VAL A 59 8.32 10.11 10.06
N ILE A 60 7.63 9.72 11.13
CA ILE A 60 6.78 10.62 11.92
C ILE A 60 7.31 10.67 13.36
N ASP A 61 7.36 11.86 13.95
CA ASP A 61 7.69 12.01 15.36
C ASP A 61 6.53 11.65 16.29
N ALA A 62 6.79 11.58 17.60
CA ALA A 62 5.78 11.22 18.60
C ALA A 62 4.60 12.21 18.70
N LYS A 63 4.69 13.39 18.07
CA LYS A 63 3.63 14.41 18.01
C LYS A 63 2.87 14.40 16.68
N GLY A 64 3.19 13.47 15.77
CA GLY A 64 2.57 13.38 14.46
C GLY A 64 3.21 14.27 13.38
N LYS A 65 4.38 14.88 13.63
CA LYS A 65 5.08 15.68 12.62
C LYS A 65 5.88 14.76 11.69
N ARG A 66 5.63 14.88 10.38
CA ARG A 66 6.46 14.26 9.34
C ARG A 66 7.88 14.84 9.34
N LEU A 67 8.87 13.99 9.54
CA LEU A 67 10.30 14.30 9.51
C LEU A 67 10.91 14.02 8.12
N GLY A 68 10.36 13.04 7.40
CA GLY A 68 10.79 12.68 6.05
C GLY A 68 9.75 11.79 5.36
N TYR A 69 9.82 11.74 4.03
CA TYR A 69 8.98 10.88 3.20
C TYR A 69 9.84 10.28 2.09
N ARG A 70 9.66 8.99 1.86
CA ARG A 70 10.27 8.23 0.78
C ARG A 70 9.15 7.78 -0.15
N GLU A 71 9.11 8.40 -1.32
CA GLU A 71 8.20 8.00 -2.40
C GLU A 71 8.74 6.76 -3.12
N LEU A 72 7.85 5.86 -3.50
CA LEU A 72 8.10 4.64 -4.26
C LEU A 72 7.51 4.83 -5.65
N MET A 73 8.38 4.88 -6.67
CA MET A 73 8.02 5.37 -8.01
C MET A 73 7.35 4.33 -8.91
N HIS A 74 7.27 3.08 -8.48
CA HIS A 74 6.74 1.99 -9.29
C HIS A 74 6.24 0.83 -8.43
N PRO A 75 5.35 -0.02 -8.98
CA PRO A 75 4.98 -1.27 -8.33
C PRO A 75 6.18 -2.21 -8.18
N HIS A 76 6.19 -2.98 -7.11
CA HIS A 76 7.20 -3.96 -6.75
C HIS A 76 6.61 -5.38 -6.70
N VAL A 77 5.79 -5.75 -7.71
CA VAL A 77 5.02 -7.02 -7.76
C VAL A 77 5.90 -8.25 -7.50
N ASP A 78 7.08 -8.31 -8.12
CA ASP A 78 7.97 -9.47 -8.09
C ASP A 78 9.13 -9.33 -7.08
N GLU A 79 9.12 -8.27 -6.26
CA GLU A 79 10.22 -7.92 -5.35
C GLU A 79 9.85 -8.05 -3.86
N GLN A 80 8.64 -8.52 -3.53
CA GLN A 80 8.14 -8.50 -2.15
C GLN A 80 8.79 -9.59 -1.25
N PRO A 81 9.20 -9.27 -0.01
CA PRO A 81 9.34 -7.92 0.54
C PRO A 81 10.61 -7.23 0.02
N PHE A 82 10.59 -5.89 -0.04
CA PHE A 82 11.72 -5.09 -0.51
C PHE A 82 12.11 -4.01 0.51
N THR A 83 13.34 -3.50 0.41
CA THR A 83 13.89 -2.44 1.28
C THR A 83 14.20 -1.19 0.48
N ARG A 84 13.81 0.00 0.98
CA ARG A 84 14.10 1.31 0.36
C ARG A 84 14.42 2.39 1.39
#